data_AF-A0A099YTY1-F1
#
_entry.id   AF-A0A099YTY1-F1
#
_cell.length_a   1.000
_cell.length_b   1.000
_cell.length_c   1.000
_cell.angle_alpha   90.00
_cell.angle_beta   90.00
_cell.angle_gamma   90.00
#
_symmetry.space_group_name_H-M   'P 1'
#
loop_
_entity.id
_entity.type
_entity.pdbx_description
1 polymer ?
#
loop_
_entity_poly.entity_id
_entity_poly.type
_entity_poly.pdbx_seq_one_letter_code
_entity_poly.pdbx_strand_id
1 'polypeptide(L)' 'MVCIPCVVIPVLLWIYKKFLEPYIYPIIAPFIKCIWPKKVVQETTATKKG' A
#
# COMPACT_ATOMS: atom_id res chain seq x y z
N MET A 1 29.19 3.83 19.83
CA MET A 1 28.78 3.40 18.46
C MET A 1 27.51 2.52 18.43
N VAL A 2 26.67 2.55 19.48
CA VAL A 2 25.36 1.85 19.55
C VAL A 2 24.20 2.86 19.71
N CYS A 3 24.49 4.09 20.16
CA CYS A 3 23.48 5.15 20.33
C CYS A 3 22.97 5.74 19.01
N ILE A 4 23.84 5.91 18.00
CA ILE A 4 23.41 6.43 16.68
C ILE A 4 22.40 5.48 16.01
N PRO A 5 22.67 4.16 15.89
CA PRO A 5 21.68 3.26 15.30
C PRO A 5 20.41 3.12 16.16
N CYS A 6 20.51 3.22 17.49
CA CYS A 6 19.34 3.14 18.38
C CYS A 6 18.33 4.28 18.21
N VAL A 7 18.75 5.49 17.82
CA VAL A 7 17.80 6.60 17.54
C VAL A 7 17.37 6.57 16.08
N VAL A 8 18.27 6.19 15.17
CA VAL A 8 17.98 6.18 13.74
C VAL A 8 16.99 5.07 13.37
N ILE A 9 17.15 3.84 13.86
CA ILE A 9 16.26 2.71 13.54
C ILE A 9 14.79 3.00 13.89
N PRO A 10 14.43 3.43 15.12
CA PRO A 10 13.05 3.70 15.46
C PRO A 10 12.50 4.90 14.70
N VAL A 11 13.31 5.94 14.44
CA VAL A 11 12.88 7.09 13.62
C VAL A 11 12.62 6.66 12.19
N LEU A 12 13.49 5.82 11.62
CA LEU A 12 13.34 5.31 10.26
C LEU A 12 12.10 4.43 10.15
N LEU A 13 11.90 3.47 11.06
CA LEU A 13 10.69 2.64 11.10
C LEU A 13 9.42 3.46 11.37
N TRP A 14 9.50 4.49 12.23
CA TRP A 14 8.39 5.38 12.51
C TRP A 14 7.99 6.17 11.28
N ILE A 15 8.97 6.78 10.60
CA ILE A 15 8.75 7.50 9.35
C ILE A 15 8.20 6.51 8.34
N TYR A 16 8.83 5.35 8.14
CA TYR A 16 8.31 4.37 7.19
C TYR A 16 6.88 3.98 7.49
N LYS A 17 6.48 3.68 8.73
CA LYS A 17 5.10 3.31 9.03
C LYS A 17 4.13 4.48 8.88
N LYS A 18 4.49 5.64 9.44
CA LYS A 18 3.66 6.87 9.43
C LYS A 18 3.55 7.49 8.05
N PHE A 19 4.55 7.31 7.19
CA PHE A 19 4.54 7.81 5.82
C PHE A 19 3.99 6.76 4.85
N LEU A 20 4.22 5.45 5.07
CA LEU A 20 3.64 4.41 4.24
C LEU A 20 2.12 4.53 4.24
N GLU A 21 1.47 4.50 5.39
CA GLU A 21 -0.01 4.47 5.45
C GLU A 21 -0.68 5.63 4.67
N PRO A 22 -0.39 6.91 4.95
CA PRO A 22 -1.04 8.02 4.29
C PRO A 22 -0.45 8.36 2.92
N TYR A 23 0.73 7.88 2.53
CA TYR A 23 1.27 8.11 1.18
C TYR A 23 0.85 7.00 0.22
N ILE A 24 0.94 5.75 0.66
CA ILE A 24 0.55 4.60 -0.13
C ILE A 24 -0.97 4.61 -0.33
N TYR A 25 -1.80 4.78 0.70
CA TYR A 25 -3.26 4.67 0.56
C TYR A 25 -3.90 5.59 -0.49
N PRO A 26 -3.63 6.91 -0.54
CA PRO A 26 -4.18 7.79 -1.57
C PRO A 26 -3.51 7.63 -2.93
N ILE A 27 -2.35 6.96 -3.03
CA ILE A 27 -1.71 6.64 -4.32
C ILE A 27 -2.30 5.36 -4.89
N ILE A 28 -2.46 4.29 -4.09
CA ILE A 28 -3.04 3.06 -4.59
C ILE A 28 -4.56 3.20 -4.82
N ALA A 29 -5.30 4.01 -4.03
CA ALA A 29 -6.73 4.19 -4.19
C ALA A 29 -7.18 4.63 -5.61
N PRO A 30 -6.59 5.67 -6.24
CA PRO A 30 -6.86 6.00 -7.63
C PRO A 30 -6.24 4.99 -8.59
N PHE A 31 -5.08 4.40 -8.28
CA PHE A 31 -4.44 3.40 -9.14
C PHE A 31 -5.30 2.14 -9.30
N ILE A 32 -5.85 1.60 -8.22
CA ILE A 32 -6.78 0.47 -8.26
C ILE A 32 -8.05 0.87 -9.01
N LYS A 33 -8.59 2.08 -8.80
CA LYS A 33 -9.78 2.53 -9.54
C LYS A 33 -9.52 2.68 -11.05
N CYS A 34 -8.33 3.14 -11.44
CA CYS A 34 -7.91 3.32 -12.82
C CYS A 34 -7.47 2.02 -13.52
N ILE A 35 -6.91 1.06 -12.78
CA ILE A 35 -6.47 -0.24 -13.30
C ILE A 35 -7.57 -1.30 -13.22
N TRP A 36 -8.54 -1.11 -12.33
CA TRP A 36 -9.74 -1.95 -12.19
C TRP A 36 -11.03 -1.28 -12.73
N PRO A 37 -11.04 -0.58 -13.89
CA PRO A 37 -12.26 -0.02 -14.44
C PRO A 37 -13.02 -1.18 -15.10
N LYS A 38 -13.96 -1.77 -14.36
CA LYS A 38 -15.02 -2.70 -14.78
C LYS A 38 -14.63 -4.03 -15.47
N LYS A 39 -13.53 -4.13 -16.22
CA LYS A 39 -13.22 -5.31 -17.02
C LYS A 39 -12.86 -6.53 -16.15
N VAL A 40 -12.07 -6.34 -15.10
CA VAL A 40 -11.63 -7.45 -14.23
C VAL A 40 -12.72 -7.85 -13.21
N VAL A 41 -13.62 -6.92 -12.84
CA VAL A 41 -14.78 -7.20 -11.96
C VAL A 41 -15.78 -8.12 -12.67
N GLN A 42 -16.02 -7.93 -13.97
CA GLN A 42 -16.90 -8.83 -14.72
C GLN A 42 -16.28 -10.20 -14.96
N GLU A 43 -14.97 -10.29 -15.23
CA GLU A 43 -14.33 -11.59 -15.49
C GLU A 43 -14.10 -12.43 -14.21
N THR A 44 -13.81 -11.80 -13.07
CA THR A 44 -13.65 -12.52 -11.79
C THR A 44 -14.99 -13.04 -11.24
N THR A 45 -16.10 -12.31 -11.47
CA THR A 45 -17.43 -12.75 -11.04
C THR A 45 -18.03 -13.82 -11.97
N ALA A 46 -17.61 -13.87 -13.25
CA ALA A 46 -18.01 -14.91 -14.19
C ALA A 46 -17.26 -16.24 -13.97
N THR A 47 -16.00 -16.22 -13.53
CA THR A 47 -15.21 -17.46 -13.37
C THR A 47 -15.34 -18.14 -11.99
N LYS A 48 -16.03 -17.53 -11.02
CA LYS A 48 -16.26 -18.08 -9.67
C LYS A 48 -17.63 -18.78 -9.54
N LYS A 49 -18.23 -19.17 -10.67
CA LYS A 49 -19.48 -19.93 -10.77
C LYS A 49 -19.25 -21.14 -11.68
N GLY A 50 -18.40 -22.06 -11.23
CA GLY A 50 -18.13 -23.36 -11.82
C GLY A 50 -17.78 -24.34 -10.72
#